data_AF-A0ABD0QZV5-F1
#
_entry.id   AF-A0ABD0QZV5-F1
#
_cell.length_a   1.000
_cell.length_b   1.000
_cell.length_c   1.000
_cell.angle_alpha   90.00
_cell.angle_beta   90.00
_cell.angle_gamma   90.00
#
_symmetry.space_group_name_H-M   'P 1'
#
loop_
_entity.id
_entity.type
_entity.pdbx_description
1 polymer ?
#
loop_
_entity_poly.entity_id
_entity_poly.type
_entity_poly.pdbx_seq_one_letter_code
_entity_poly.pdbx_strand_id
1 'polypeptide(L)'
;ADAEMLVTITKELCTDAKFDELDEDAVRQLSLVAGGDLAPINAFIGGLAAQEVVKACSGKFTPLRQWLYFDALECLPQDNDGVLSEDACAP
;
A
#
# COMPACT_ATOMS: atom_id res chain seq x y z
N ALA A 1 13.03 -12.54 -3.73
CA ALA A 1 12.90 -13.52 -2.63
C ALA A 1 11.87 -13.07 -1.59
N ASP A 2 11.96 -11.81 -1.15
CA ASP A 2 11.10 -11.25 -0.11
C ASP A 2 9.61 -11.22 -0.46
N ALA A 3 9.27 -10.94 -1.73
CA ALA A 3 7.88 -10.97 -2.19
C ALA A 3 7.17 -12.31 -1.93
N GLU A 4 7.86 -13.44 -2.18
CA GLU A 4 7.29 -14.77 -1.93
C GLU A 4 7.19 -15.08 -0.43
N MET A 5 8.11 -14.55 0.38
CA MET A 5 8.01 -14.63 1.83
C MET A 5 6.75 -13.88 2.32
N LEU A 6 6.51 -12.67 1.82
CA LEU A 6 5.32 -11.88 2.17
C LEU A 6 4.03 -12.58 1.76
N VAL A 7 3.98 -13.18 0.57
CA VAL A 7 2.82 -13.98 0.11
C VAL A 7 2.55 -15.15 1.06
N THR A 8 3.60 -15.85 1.50
CA THR A 8 3.46 -16.97 2.44
C THR A 8 2.87 -16.52 3.77
N ILE A 9 3.42 -15.45 4.36
CA ILE A 9 2.91 -14.86 5.62
C ILE A 9 1.45 -14.43 5.44
N THR A 10 1.12 -13.80 4.30
CA THR A 10 -0.25 -13.32 4.05
C THR A 10 -1.23 -14.47 3.93
N LYS A 11 -0.87 -15.59 3.29
CA LYS A 11 -1.70 -16.80 3.22
C LYS A 11 -2.02 -17.38 4.60
N GLU A 12 -1.04 -17.42 5.50
CA GLU A 12 -1.24 -17.85 6.88
C GLU A 12 -2.24 -16.93 7.60
N LEU A 13 -2.06 -15.61 7.48
CA LEU A 13 -2.98 -14.62 8.05
C LEU A 13 -4.40 -14.70 7.48
N CYS A 14 -4.54 -14.93 6.17
CA CYS A 14 -5.84 -15.13 5.52
C CYS A 14 -6.55 -16.38 6.05
N THR A 15 -5.80 -17.45 6.33
CA THR A 15 -6.34 -18.67 6.94
C THR A 15 -6.90 -18.39 8.34
N ASP A 16 -6.14 -17.67 9.17
CA ASP A 16 -6.55 -17.29 10.53
C ASP A 16 -7.74 -16.33 10.52
N ALA A 17 -7.75 -15.37 9.59
CA ALA A 17 -8.80 -14.39 9.42
C ALA A 17 -10.06 -14.95 8.70
N LYS A 18 -10.00 -16.20 8.20
CA LYS A 18 -11.04 -16.82 7.35
C LYS A 18 -11.39 -15.96 6.14
N PHE A 19 -10.35 -15.50 5.46
CA PHE A 19 -10.42 -14.70 4.25
C PHE A 19 -10.02 -15.57 3.06
N ASP A 20 -10.97 -15.84 2.17
CA ASP A 20 -10.85 -16.89 1.16
C ASP A 20 -10.22 -16.41 -0.16
N GLU A 21 -10.22 -15.10 -0.44
CA GLU A 21 -9.79 -14.53 -1.72
C GLU A 21 -8.55 -13.64 -1.58
N LEU A 22 -7.37 -14.21 -1.82
CA LEU A 22 -6.11 -13.44 -1.82
C LEU A 22 -5.67 -13.09 -3.24
N ASP A 23 -5.51 -11.81 -3.51
CA ASP A 23 -4.77 -11.33 -4.68
C ASP A 23 -3.26 -11.38 -4.39
N GLU A 24 -2.62 -12.47 -4.82
CA GLU A 24 -1.18 -12.65 -4.61
C GLU A 24 -0.35 -11.61 -5.38
N ASP A 25 -0.83 -11.11 -6.51
CA ASP A 25 -0.08 -10.15 -7.32
C ASP A 25 -0.07 -8.78 -6.66
N ALA A 26 -1.20 -8.35 -6.08
CA ALA A 26 -1.23 -7.15 -5.24
C ALA A 26 -0.28 -7.25 -4.04
N VAL A 27 -0.19 -8.42 -3.40
CA VAL A 27 0.76 -8.67 -2.28
C VAL A 27 2.21 -8.62 -2.77
N ARG A 28 2.51 -9.22 -3.93
CA ARG A 28 3.85 -9.12 -4.53
C ARG A 28 4.20 -7.67 -4.85
N GLN A 29 3.30 -6.91 -5.47
CA GLN A 29 3.52 -5.49 -5.77
C GLN A 29 3.78 -4.69 -4.50
N LEU A 30 2.98 -4.90 -3.44
CA LEU A 30 3.21 -4.30 -2.13
C LEU A 30 4.63 -4.57 -1.62
N SER A 31 5.11 -5.81 -1.73
CA SER A 31 6.48 -6.15 -1.32
C SER A 31 7.54 -5.43 -2.15
N LEU A 32 7.33 -5.27 -3.46
CA LEU A 32 8.29 -4.65 -4.35
C LEU A 32 8.40 -3.14 -4.12
N VAL A 33 7.30 -2.49 -3.77
CA VAL A 33 7.28 -1.04 -3.49
C VAL A 33 7.48 -0.69 -2.00
N ALA A 34 7.65 -1.68 -1.12
CA ALA A 34 7.71 -1.48 0.33
C ALA A 34 8.86 -0.56 0.80
N GLY A 35 9.96 -0.50 0.03
CA GLY A 35 11.08 0.40 0.31
C GLY A 35 10.91 1.82 -0.25
N GLY A 36 9.82 2.10 -0.97
CA GLY A 36 9.57 3.38 -1.61
C GLY A 36 9.13 4.47 -0.64
N ASP A 37 9.76 5.65 -0.74
CA ASP A 37 9.36 6.86 -0.01
C ASP A 37 9.07 8.00 -1.01
N LEU A 38 7.78 8.16 -1.34
CA LEU A 38 7.32 9.06 -2.41
C LEU A 38 6.63 10.29 -1.81
N ALA A 39 7.19 11.48 -2.07
CA ALA A 39 6.62 12.74 -1.61
C ALA A 39 5.12 12.94 -1.93
N PRO A 40 4.60 12.56 -3.11
CA PRO A 40 3.17 12.66 -3.41
C PRO A 40 2.28 11.79 -2.50
N ILE A 41 2.71 10.56 -2.22
CA ILE A 41 1.97 9.63 -1.34
C ILE A 41 1.97 10.16 0.10
N ASN A 42 3.12 10.66 0.57
CA ASN A 42 3.25 11.26 1.89
C ASN A 42 2.37 12.51 2.05
N ALA A 43 2.32 13.37 1.03
CA ALA A 43 1.47 14.56 1.05
C ALA A 43 -0.03 14.18 1.09
N PHE A 44 -0.44 13.17 0.31
CA PHE A 44 -1.82 12.70 0.28
C PHE A 44 -2.27 12.10 1.61
N ILE A 45 -1.56 11.07 2.09
CA ILE A 45 -1.87 10.38 3.35
C ILE A 45 -1.70 11.32 4.54
N GLY A 46 -0.65 12.15 4.55
CA GLY A 46 -0.40 13.14 5.60
C GLY A 46 -1.50 14.19 5.68
N GLY A 47 -2.00 14.68 4.53
CA GLY A 47 -3.13 15.61 4.48
C GLY A 47 -4.43 14.99 5.01
N LEU A 48 -4.73 13.76 4.62
CA LEU A 48 -5.88 13.01 5.14
C LEU A 48 -5.77 12.78 6.65
N ALA A 49 -4.62 12.30 7.14
CA ALA A 49 -4.38 12.07 8.55
C ALA A 49 -4.50 13.37 9.38
N ALA A 50 -3.92 14.47 8.89
CA ALA A 50 -4.04 15.77 9.54
C ALA A 50 -5.51 16.23 9.61
N GLN A 51 -6.27 16.02 8.54
CA GLN A 51 -7.69 16.38 8.53
C GLN A 51 -8.50 15.50 9.50
N GLU A 52 -8.23 14.20 9.62
CA GLU A 52 -8.88 13.35 10.62
C GLU A 52 -8.57 13.81 12.06
N VAL A 53 -7.35 14.30 12.34
CA VAL A 53 -7.02 14.92 13.64
C VAL A 53 -7.91 16.14 13.89
N VAL A 54 -8.08 17.03 12.90
CA VAL A 54 -8.97 18.19 13.02
C VAL A 54 -10.42 17.76 13.28
N LYS A 55 -10.92 16.74 12.60
CA LYS A 55 -12.27 16.19 12.81
C LYS A 55 -12.43 15.67 14.24
N ALA A 56 -11.46 14.90 14.73
CA ALA A 56 -11.47 14.33 16.07
C ALA A 56 -11.48 15.40 17.17
N CYS A 57 -10.66 16.45 17.02
CA CYS A 57 -10.55 17.50 18.04
C CYS A 57 -11.70 18.52 18.00
N SER A 58 -12.28 18.79 16.82
CA SER A 58 -13.32 19.81 16.66
C SER A 58 -14.75 19.26 16.73
N GLY A 59 -14.94 17.95 16.52
CA GLY A 59 -16.27 17.37 16.32
C GLY A 59 -16.96 17.83 15.03
N LYS A 60 -16.23 18.47 14.11
CA LYS A 60 -16.74 19.01 12.84
C LYS A 60 -16.37 18.09 11.67
N PHE A 61 -17.29 17.94 10.72
CA PHE A 61 -17.23 17.03 9.58
C PHE A 61 -17.34 15.55 9.96
N THR A 62 -17.63 14.71 8.96
CA THR A 62 -17.75 13.26 9.14
C THR A 62 -16.37 12.60 9.14
N PRO A 63 -15.97 11.92 10.23
CA PRO A 63 -14.73 11.14 10.27
C PRO A 63 -14.79 9.97 9.31
N LEU A 64 -13.61 9.54 8.84
CA LEU A 64 -13.50 8.26 8.15
C LEU A 64 -13.86 7.11 9.10
N ARG A 65 -14.60 6.12 8.59
CA ARG A 65 -15.03 4.94 9.36
C ARG A 65 -14.73 3.67 8.56
N GLN A 66 -13.70 2.88 8.87
CA GLN A 66 -12.60 3.11 9.82
C GLN A 66 -11.23 2.95 9.15
N TRP A 67 -11.19 2.18 8.05
CA TRP A 67 -10.00 1.86 7.29
C TRP A 67 -10.05 2.57 5.95
N LEU A 68 -8.91 3.10 5.54
CA LEU A 68 -8.69 3.64 4.21
C LEU A 68 -7.42 2.99 3.67
N TYR A 69 -7.58 2.13 2.68
CA TYR A 69 -6.50 1.63 1.86
C TYR A 69 -6.49 2.41 0.56
N PHE A 70 -5.31 2.83 0.12
CA PHE A 70 -5.12 3.58 -1.10
C PHE A 70 -3.86 3.07 -1.79
N ASP A 71 -3.94 2.91 -3.10
CA ASP A 71 -2.84 2.61 -3.97
C ASP A 71 -2.90 3.55 -5.19
N ALA A 72 -1.78 3.62 -5.90
CA ALA A 72 -1.65 4.34 -7.16
C ALA A 72 -0.77 3.53 -8.11
N LEU A 73 -1.06 2.22 -8.23
CA LEU A 73 -0.26 1.26 -8.99
C LEU A 73 -0.19 1.63 -10.48
N GLU A 74 -1.15 2.40 -10.99
CA GLU A 74 -1.14 2.93 -12.35
C GLU A 74 0.03 3.89 -12.62
N CYS A 75 0.70 4.38 -11.59
CA CYS A 75 1.91 5.19 -11.72
C CYS A 75 3.16 4.35 -12.06
N LEU A 76 3.10 3.03 -11.92
CA LEU A 76 4.22 2.16 -12.27
C LEU A 76 4.41 2.12 -13.79
N PRO A 77 5.67 2.03 -14.28
CA PRO A 77 5.95 1.82 -15.69
C PRO A 77 5.26 0.56 -16.20
N GLN A 78 4.60 0.66 -17.36
CA GLN A 78 4.07 -0.51 -18.07
C GLN A 78 5.20 -1.20 -18.84
N ASP A 79 4.99 -2.49 -19.19
CA ASP A 79 5.98 -3.40 -19.79
C ASP A 79 6.77 -2.86 -21.00
N ASN A 80 6.34 -1.75 -21.62
CA ASN A 80 6.98 -1.14 -22.78
C ASN A 80 7.89 0.07 -22.48
N ASP A 81 7.89 0.61 -21.26
CA ASP A 81 8.55 1.91 -20.94
C ASP A 81 9.78 1.79 -20.02
N GLY A 82 10.12 0.58 -19.56
CA GLY A 82 11.32 0.33 -18.78
C GLY A 82 11.19 -0.92 -17.92
N VAL A 83 12.18 -1.82 -17.98
CA VAL A 83 12.17 -3.03 -17.15
C VAL A 83 12.54 -2.63 -15.72
N LEU A 84 11.58 -2.66 -14.80
CA LEU A 84 11.87 -2.60 -13.37
C LEU A 84 12.66 -3.85 -12.98
N SER A 85 13.85 -3.66 -12.43
CA SER A 85 14.69 -4.71 -11.89
C SER A 85 15.22 -4.31 -10.52
N GLU A 86 15.60 -5.31 -9.72
CA GLU A 86 16.18 -5.10 -8.40
C GLU A 86 17.41 -4.16 -8.46
N ASP A 87 18.27 -4.35 -9.46
CA ASP A 87 19.47 -3.53 -9.66
C ASP A 87 19.15 -2.06 -10.02
N ALA A 88 18.09 -1.83 -10.80
CA ALA A 88 17.70 -0.48 -11.22
C ALA A 88 17.00 0.30 -10.10
N CYS A 89 16.43 -0.40 -9.11
CA CYS A 89 15.70 0.15 -7.97
C CYS A 89 16.49 0.07 -6.66
N ALA A 90 17.80 -0.21 -6.73
CA ALA A 90 18.67 -0.17 -5.58
C ALA A 90 18.75 1.26 -4.98
N PRO A 91 18.86 1.40 -3.65
CA PRO A 91 18.87 2.70 -2.96
C PRO A 91 20.11 3.56 -3.25
#